data_AF-G2QJ08-F1
#
_entry.id   AF-G2QJ08-F1
#
_cell.length_a   1.000
_cell.length_b   1.000
_cell.length_c   1.000
_cell.angle_alpha   90.00
_cell.angle_beta   90.00
_cell.angle_gamma   90.00
#
_symmetry.space_group_name_H-M   'P 1'
#
loop_
_entity.id
_entity.type
_entity.pdbx_description
1 polymer ?
#
loop_
_entity_poly.entity_id
_entity_poly.type
_entity_poly.pdbx_seq_one_letter_code
_entity_poly.pdbx_strand_id
1 'polypeptide(L)'
;MAANHFYDIQEAAALKISKIADKGDNYAYEDVVWHAWEKIPRPYFPERGATATAPRYSIEREAYRGSARDPPEHKPDVIVVRIHNVQQAAGQRPTAIERDILWIECKAPTHLKPHGWHNVLGEAVTRLNAAHPDREVFLILAIGMKWMPFMWDPFNPFPRGQGLKMLKDNGQPWDDEIDGRIRPVNMPNQRHVNGRIIDTTRAFTLNYWDADANGNIIHLAELQLLEALFNNIQGRIFNGANPANF
;
A
#
# COMPACT_ATOMS: atom_id res chain seq x y z
N MET A 1 -5.34 -20.28 17.58
CA MET A 1 -6.06 -18.98 17.50
C MET A 1 -6.61 -18.88 16.10
N ALA A 2 -7.89 -18.53 15.93
CA ALA A 2 -8.45 -18.28 14.60
C ALA A 2 -7.66 -17.13 13.95
N ALA A 3 -7.45 -17.17 12.64
CA ALA A 3 -6.86 -16.05 11.92
C ALA A 3 -7.87 -14.90 11.92
N ASN A 4 -7.49 -13.73 12.43
CA ASN A 4 -8.34 -12.54 12.37
C ASN A 4 -8.22 -11.95 10.95
N HIS A 5 -9.20 -12.26 10.10
CA HIS A 5 -9.29 -11.72 8.75
C HIS A 5 -9.79 -10.27 8.80
N PHE A 6 -9.14 -9.34 8.08
CA PHE A 6 -9.54 -7.92 8.13
C PHE A 6 -10.96 -7.66 7.58
N TYR A 7 -11.49 -8.63 6.83
CA TYR A 7 -12.83 -8.63 6.24
C TYR A 7 -13.85 -9.44 7.06
N ASP A 8 -13.50 -9.91 8.26
CA ASP A 8 -14.50 -10.38 9.22
C ASP A 8 -15.42 -9.21 9.61
N ILE A 9 -16.73 -9.46 9.64
CA ILE A 9 -17.76 -8.47 9.98
C ILE A 9 -17.56 -7.84 11.36
N GLN A 10 -16.84 -8.51 12.26
CA GLN A 10 -16.51 -7.98 13.59
C GLN A 10 -15.29 -7.05 13.59
N GLU A 11 -14.51 -7.02 12.50
CA GLU A 11 -13.31 -6.19 12.39
C GLU A 11 -13.65 -4.76 11.98
N ALA A 12 -12.94 -3.80 12.58
CA ALA A 12 -13.13 -2.39 12.26
C ALA A 12 -12.83 -2.08 10.79
N ALA A 13 -11.94 -2.85 10.16
CA ALA A 13 -11.60 -2.72 8.75
C ALA A 13 -12.80 -3.00 7.84
N ALA A 14 -13.57 -4.07 8.08
CA ALA A 14 -14.76 -4.40 7.29
C ALA A 14 -15.76 -3.23 7.24
N LEU A 15 -16.08 -2.63 8.40
CA LEU A 15 -16.96 -1.46 8.47
C LEU A 15 -16.39 -0.23 7.73
N LYS A 16 -15.07 -0.05 7.69
CA LYS A 16 -14.47 1.08 6.95
C LYS A 16 -14.46 0.82 5.46
N ILE A 17 -14.25 -0.42 5.03
CA ILE A 17 -14.33 -0.84 3.63
C ILE A 17 -15.76 -0.64 3.11
N SER A 18 -16.79 -1.05 3.86
CA SER A 18 -18.19 -0.86 3.43
C SER A 18 -18.53 0.61 3.19
N LYS A 19 -17.98 1.51 4.01
CA LYS A 19 -18.16 2.96 3.84
C LYS A 19 -17.58 3.49 2.54
N ILE A 20 -16.51 2.90 2.01
CA ILE A 20 -16.00 3.27 0.69
C ILE A 20 -17.04 2.91 -0.38
N ALA A 21 -17.60 1.70 -0.32
CA ALA A 21 -18.61 1.27 -1.27
C ALA A 21 -19.91 2.08 -1.17
N ASP A 22 -20.37 2.40 0.04
CA ASP A 22 -21.56 3.23 0.25
C ASP A 22 -21.45 4.62 -0.38
N LYS A 23 -20.23 5.18 -0.46
CA LYS A 23 -19.97 6.46 -1.11
C LYS A 23 -19.95 6.35 -2.64
N GLY A 24 -19.57 5.19 -3.17
CA GLY A 24 -19.53 4.89 -4.60
C GLY A 24 -18.38 5.55 -5.36
N ASP A 25 -18.31 5.24 -6.65
CA ASP A 25 -17.18 5.56 -7.54
C ASP A 25 -17.01 7.07 -7.81
N ASN A 26 -18.04 7.87 -7.58
CA ASN A 26 -18.02 9.32 -7.80
C ASN A 26 -17.55 10.12 -6.57
N TYR A 27 -17.23 9.46 -5.47
CA TYR A 27 -16.77 10.14 -4.27
C TYR A 27 -15.38 10.74 -4.44
N ALA A 28 -15.28 12.05 -4.20
CA ALA A 28 -14.09 12.84 -4.53
C ALA A 28 -13.06 12.94 -3.40
N TYR A 29 -13.39 12.49 -2.19
CA TYR A 29 -12.50 12.64 -1.02
C TYR A 29 -11.77 11.33 -0.70
N GLU A 30 -10.53 11.48 -0.25
CA GLU A 30 -9.62 10.37 0.08
C GLU A 30 -9.93 9.76 1.47
N ASP A 31 -10.75 10.44 2.29
CA ASP A 31 -10.96 10.17 3.71
C ASP A 31 -11.42 8.75 4.03
N VAL A 32 -12.43 8.30 3.30
CA VAL A 32 -12.97 6.94 3.46
C VAL A 32 -11.94 5.88 3.10
N VAL A 33 -11.05 6.16 2.15
CA VAL A 33 -10.04 5.22 1.66
C VAL A 33 -8.94 5.07 2.69
N TRP A 34 -8.31 6.16 3.13
CA TRP A 34 -7.26 6.05 4.14
C TRP A 34 -7.79 5.57 5.49
N HIS A 35 -9.04 5.89 5.87
CA HIS A 35 -9.65 5.32 7.07
C HIS A 35 -9.74 3.79 7.02
N ALA A 36 -9.98 3.19 5.85
CA ALA A 36 -9.98 1.73 5.70
C ALA A 36 -8.55 1.19 5.73
N TRP A 37 -7.65 1.80 4.96
CA TRP A 37 -6.26 1.37 4.85
C TRP A 37 -5.41 1.60 6.12
N GLU A 38 -5.87 2.43 7.05
CA GLU A 38 -5.31 2.54 8.41
C GLU A 38 -5.74 1.36 9.32
N LYS A 39 -6.84 0.68 8.99
CA LYS A 39 -7.37 -0.45 9.78
C LYS A 39 -7.01 -1.82 9.19
N ILE A 40 -7.03 -1.94 7.86
CA ILE A 40 -6.74 -3.20 7.13
C ILE A 40 -5.43 -3.87 7.58
N PRO A 41 -4.30 -3.17 7.77
CA PRO A 41 -3.03 -3.82 8.12
C PRO A 41 -2.92 -4.16 9.62
N ARG A 42 -3.77 -3.62 10.49
CA ARG A 42 -3.63 -3.75 11.96
C ARG A 42 -3.56 -5.18 12.49
N PRO A 43 -4.34 -6.15 11.98
CA PRO A 43 -4.24 -7.54 12.42
C PRO A 43 -2.86 -8.18 12.12
N TYR A 44 -2.14 -7.65 11.13
CA TYR A 44 -0.88 -8.20 10.61
C TYR A 44 0.36 -7.51 11.19
N PHE A 45 0.22 -6.24 11.58
CA PHE A 45 1.31 -5.42 12.10
C PHE A 45 0.96 -4.92 13.51
N PRO A 46 1.11 -5.76 14.54
CA PRO A 46 0.67 -5.41 15.89
C PRO A 46 1.56 -4.34 16.53
N GLU A 47 0.92 -3.35 17.15
CA GLU A 47 1.59 -2.29 17.93
C GLU A 47 2.31 -2.85 19.17
N ARG A 48 1.89 -4.03 19.64
CA ARG A 48 2.48 -4.75 20.77
C ARG A 48 3.20 -5.99 20.27
N GLY A 49 4.49 -6.09 20.60
CA GLY A 49 5.26 -7.30 20.37
C GLY A 49 4.78 -8.43 21.29
N ALA A 50 4.76 -9.67 20.78
CA ALA A 50 4.40 -10.84 21.56
C ALA A 50 5.40 -11.14 22.71
N THR A 51 6.64 -10.66 22.58
CA THR A 51 7.69 -10.72 23.59
C THR A 51 8.38 -9.36 23.73
N ALA A 52 9.22 -9.19 24.75
CA ALA A 52 9.97 -7.95 24.97
C ALA A 52 10.90 -7.59 23.79
N THR A 53 11.36 -8.58 23.03
CA THR A 53 12.28 -8.43 21.89
C THR A 53 11.59 -8.58 20.52
N ALA A 54 10.31 -8.91 20.50
CA ALA A 54 9.56 -9.02 19.25
C ALA A 54 9.45 -7.64 18.59
N PRO A 55 9.52 -7.56 17.24
CA PRO A 55 9.30 -6.31 16.54
C PRO A 55 7.92 -5.76 16.86
N ARG A 56 7.85 -4.44 16.98
CA ARG A 56 6.58 -3.71 17.12
C ARG A 56 6.36 -2.93 15.84
N TYR A 57 5.11 -2.66 15.52
CA TYR A 57 4.78 -1.90 14.32
C TYR A 57 3.99 -0.65 14.67
N SER A 58 4.10 0.40 13.86
CA SER A 58 3.12 1.47 13.84
C SER A 58 2.50 1.58 12.47
N ILE A 59 1.22 1.95 12.44
CA ILE A 59 0.47 2.23 11.22
C ILE A 59 -0.01 3.66 11.38
N GLU A 60 0.58 4.56 10.62
CA GLU A 60 0.36 5.99 10.79
C GLU A 60 0.03 6.60 9.45
N ARG A 61 -0.92 7.53 9.49
CA ARG A 61 -1.15 8.45 8.38
C ARG A 61 -0.09 9.53 8.43
N GLU A 62 0.52 9.81 7.30
CA GLU A 62 1.49 10.88 7.17
C GLU A 62 1.09 11.89 6.12
N ALA A 63 1.46 13.15 6.38
CA ALA A 63 1.34 14.20 5.39
C ALA A 63 2.40 14.02 4.28
N TYR A 64 2.15 14.67 3.15
CA TYR A 64 3.05 14.72 1.99
C TYR A 64 4.53 14.90 2.38
N ARG A 65 5.36 13.92 2.00
CA ARG A 65 6.83 13.99 2.04
C ARG A 65 7.36 14.29 0.64
N GLY A 66 7.50 15.58 0.30
CA GLY A 66 8.07 16.01 -0.98
C GLY A 66 8.57 17.46 -0.95
N SER A 67 8.93 18.01 -2.11
CA SER A 67 9.57 19.34 -2.20
C SER A 67 8.75 20.42 -1.49
N ALA A 68 9.38 21.12 -0.54
CA ALA A 68 8.75 22.20 0.23
C ALA A 68 8.37 23.44 -0.62
N ARG A 69 8.76 23.46 -1.90
CA ARG A 69 8.54 24.62 -2.79
C ARG A 69 7.09 24.78 -3.24
N ASP A 70 6.31 23.70 -3.28
CA ASP A 70 4.90 23.72 -3.66
C ASP A 70 4.13 22.66 -2.84
N PRO A 71 3.74 22.95 -1.58
CA PRO A 71 2.90 22.01 -0.84
C PRO A 71 1.58 21.87 -1.60
N PRO A 72 1.18 20.64 -2.00
CA PRO A 72 -0.08 20.46 -2.70
C PRO A 72 -1.23 20.95 -1.80
N GLU A 73 -2.17 21.73 -2.37
CA GLU A 73 -3.40 22.17 -1.69
C GLU A 73 -4.22 21.00 -1.16
N HIS A 74 -4.02 19.81 -1.73
CA HIS A 74 -4.52 18.53 -1.23
C HIS A 74 -3.41 17.80 -0.50
N LYS A 75 -3.58 17.59 0.81
CA LYS A 75 -2.74 16.68 1.60
C LYS A 75 -3.07 15.25 1.15
N PRO A 76 -2.18 14.57 0.42
CA PRO A 76 -2.38 13.18 0.10
C PRO A 76 -2.04 12.34 1.33
N ASP A 77 -2.93 11.42 1.64
CA ASP A 77 -2.89 10.66 2.88
C ASP A 77 -2.23 9.31 2.66
N VAL A 78 -0.92 9.30 2.80
CA VAL A 78 -0.14 8.06 2.81
C VAL A 78 -0.35 7.36 4.14
N ILE A 79 -0.64 6.06 4.10
CA ILE A 79 -0.51 5.20 5.28
C ILE A 79 0.86 4.53 5.24
N VAL A 80 1.66 4.74 6.27
CA VAL A 80 2.98 4.15 6.43
C VAL A 80 2.92 3.10 7.53
N VAL A 81 3.36 1.89 7.22
CA VAL A 81 3.65 0.86 8.22
C VAL A 81 5.14 0.91 8.54
N ARG A 82 5.47 1.10 9.82
CA ARG A 82 6.85 1.12 10.33
C ARG A 82 7.11 -0.06 11.23
N ILE A 83 8.31 -0.60 11.16
CA ILE A 83 8.84 -1.55 12.15
C ILE A 83 9.72 -0.80 13.15
N HIS A 84 9.54 -1.11 14.42
CA HIS A 84 10.25 -0.56 15.56
C HIS A 84 11.06 -1.66 16.23
N ASN A 85 12.38 -1.53 16.16
CA ASN A 85 13.29 -2.34 16.95
C ASN A 85 13.64 -1.57 18.23
N VAL A 86 12.85 -1.80 19.28
CA VAL A 86 12.99 -1.13 20.57
C VAL A 86 14.07 -1.83 21.39
N GLN A 87 15.11 -1.10 21.77
CA GLN A 87 16.03 -1.54 22.83
C GLN A 87 15.64 -0.81 24.11
N GLN A 88 15.13 -1.52 25.12
CA GLN A 88 14.68 -0.89 26.36
C GLN A 88 15.30 -1.54 27.59
N ALA A 89 16.01 -0.75 28.39
CA ALA A 89 16.28 -1.05 29.79
C ALA A 89 15.17 -0.40 30.66
N ALA A 90 14.78 -1.05 31.75
CA ALA A 90 13.81 -0.49 32.68
C ALA A 90 14.28 0.87 33.24
N GLY A 91 13.39 1.86 33.30
CA GLY A 91 13.70 3.21 33.81
C GLY A 91 14.30 4.18 32.78
N GLN A 92 14.46 3.79 31.52
CA GLN A 92 14.95 4.67 30.45
C GLN A 92 13.86 4.99 29.42
N ARG A 93 13.99 6.16 28.77
CA ARG A 93 13.17 6.54 27.61
C ARG A 93 13.42 5.52 26.48
N PRO A 94 12.37 4.98 25.84
CA PRO A 94 12.55 4.07 24.72
C PRO A 94 13.35 4.75 23.60
N THR A 95 14.39 4.08 23.11
CA THR A 95 15.01 4.37 21.82
C THR A 95 14.62 3.27 20.86
N ALA A 96 14.13 3.67 19.68
CA ALA A 96 13.74 2.75 18.63
C ALA A 96 14.53 3.08 17.37
N ILE A 97 14.99 2.03 16.69
CA ILE A 97 15.34 2.14 15.28
C ILE A 97 14.04 1.88 14.53
N GLU A 98 13.58 2.90 13.81
CA GLU A 98 12.36 2.84 13.01
C GLU A 98 12.72 2.61 11.55
N ARG A 99 11.91 1.84 10.83
CA ARG A 99 12.03 1.71 9.38
C ARG A 99 10.65 1.58 8.74
N ASP A 100 10.41 2.37 7.70
CA ASP A 100 9.24 2.24 6.83
C ASP A 100 9.38 0.94 6.04
N ILE A 101 8.35 0.08 6.09
CA ILE A 101 8.35 -1.23 5.42
C ILE A 101 7.25 -1.35 4.37
N LEU A 102 6.15 -0.62 4.54
CA LEU A 102 5.04 -0.56 3.60
C LEU A 102 4.50 0.87 3.53
N TRP A 103 4.29 1.33 2.31
CA TRP A 103 3.73 2.62 1.95
C TRP A 103 2.44 2.38 1.17
N ILE A 104 1.34 3.00 1.59
CA ILE A 104 0.03 2.86 0.96
C ILE A 104 -0.45 4.22 0.50
N GLU A 105 -0.43 4.45 -0.82
CA GLU A 105 -0.94 5.66 -1.45
C GLU A 105 -2.45 5.55 -1.59
N CYS A 106 -3.18 6.29 -0.75
CA CYS A 106 -4.64 6.29 -0.73
C CYS A 106 -5.19 7.44 -1.57
N LYS A 107 -6.12 7.15 -2.48
CA LYS A 107 -6.75 8.14 -3.36
C LYS A 107 -8.24 7.88 -3.52
N ALA A 108 -8.97 8.96 -3.80
CA ALA A 108 -10.42 8.94 -3.90
C ALA A 108 -10.91 8.06 -5.07
N PRO A 109 -12.09 7.41 -4.96
CA PRO A 109 -12.69 6.60 -6.02
C PRO A 109 -12.76 7.28 -7.40
N THR A 110 -12.89 8.61 -7.47
CA THR A 110 -12.90 9.37 -8.74
C THR A 110 -11.64 9.20 -9.58
N HIS A 111 -10.53 8.78 -8.98
CA HIS A 111 -9.27 8.48 -9.67
C HIS A 111 -9.22 7.05 -10.23
N LEU A 112 -10.30 6.27 -10.11
CA LEU A 112 -10.37 4.87 -10.56
C LEU A 112 -10.52 4.76 -12.08
N LYS A 113 -9.58 5.39 -12.79
CA LYS A 113 -9.45 5.40 -14.24
C LYS A 113 -7.96 5.28 -14.58
N PRO A 114 -7.58 4.71 -15.73
CA PRO A 114 -6.19 4.62 -16.18
C PRO A 114 -5.34 5.87 -15.97
N HIS A 115 -5.83 7.05 -16.34
CA HIS A 115 -5.10 8.31 -16.11
C HIS A 115 -4.93 8.64 -14.61
N GLY A 116 -5.93 8.32 -13.80
CA GLY A 116 -5.87 8.50 -12.35
C GLY A 116 -4.77 7.63 -11.77
N TRP A 117 -4.78 6.32 -12.03
CA TRP A 117 -3.71 5.40 -11.61
C TRP A 117 -2.31 5.84 -12.04
N HIS A 118 -2.17 6.33 -13.27
CA HIS A 118 -0.90 6.84 -13.79
C HIS A 118 -0.41 8.05 -12.98
N ASN A 119 -1.29 9.03 -12.74
CA ASN A 119 -0.98 10.19 -11.90
C ASN A 119 -0.59 9.78 -10.47
N VAL A 120 -1.38 8.89 -9.84
CA VAL A 120 -1.10 8.42 -8.48
C VAL A 120 0.26 7.74 -8.38
N LEU A 121 0.62 6.91 -9.37
CA LEU A 121 1.92 6.26 -9.40
C LEU A 121 3.06 7.27 -9.61
N GLY A 122 2.88 8.28 -10.47
CA GLY A 122 3.85 9.35 -10.65
C GLY A 122 4.07 10.19 -9.38
N GLU A 123 2.99 10.49 -8.65
CA GLU A 123 3.07 11.12 -7.33
C GLU A 123 3.82 10.25 -6.33
N ALA A 124 3.48 8.95 -6.28
CA ALA A 124 4.13 7.97 -5.40
C ALA A 124 5.64 7.90 -5.65
N VAL A 125 6.06 7.78 -6.91
CA VAL A 125 7.47 7.79 -7.33
C VAL A 125 8.18 9.04 -6.83
N THR A 126 7.57 10.21 -7.03
CA THR A 126 8.16 11.49 -6.60
C THR A 126 8.44 11.49 -5.10
N ARG A 127 7.49 11.00 -4.28
CA ARG A 127 7.62 10.96 -2.82
C ARG A 127 8.58 9.87 -2.34
N LEU A 128 8.50 8.68 -2.92
CA LEU A 128 9.40 7.58 -2.62
C LEU A 128 10.85 7.93 -2.95
N ASN A 129 11.09 8.66 -4.05
CA ASN A 129 12.41 9.17 -4.38
C ASN A 129 12.95 10.15 -3.32
N ALA A 130 12.09 10.96 -2.70
CA ALA A 130 12.48 11.88 -1.64
C ALA A 130 12.68 11.16 -0.29
N ALA A 131 11.75 10.29 0.11
CA ALA A 131 11.72 9.65 1.42
C ALA A 131 12.60 8.39 1.53
N HIS A 132 12.76 7.66 0.42
CA HIS A 132 13.44 6.36 0.34
C HIS A 132 14.40 6.26 -0.86
N PRO A 133 15.32 7.23 -1.07
CA PRO A 133 16.21 7.22 -2.23
C PRO A 133 17.11 5.99 -2.31
N ASP A 134 17.37 5.35 -1.17
CA ASP A 134 18.39 4.33 -0.95
C ASP A 134 17.86 3.11 -0.20
N ARG A 135 16.53 2.91 -0.13
CA ARG A 135 15.93 1.82 0.64
C ARG A 135 14.72 1.20 -0.05
N GLU A 136 14.59 -0.10 0.08
CA GLU A 136 13.41 -0.83 -0.40
C GLU A 136 12.22 -0.63 0.54
N VAL A 137 11.05 -0.40 -0.05
CA VAL A 137 9.76 -0.26 0.64
C VAL A 137 8.67 -0.90 -0.23
N PHE A 138 7.74 -1.63 0.39
CA PHE A 138 6.56 -2.12 -0.33
C PHE A 138 5.63 -0.95 -0.63
N LEU A 139 5.01 -0.95 -1.80
CA LEU A 139 4.05 0.07 -2.20
C LEU A 139 2.71 -0.58 -2.51
N ILE A 140 1.64 -0.06 -1.94
CA ILE A 140 0.27 -0.34 -2.40
C ILE A 140 -0.31 0.97 -2.92
N LEU A 141 -0.75 0.95 -4.18
CA LEU A 141 -1.63 2.00 -4.69
C LEU A 141 -3.06 1.61 -4.39
N ALA A 142 -3.78 2.41 -3.62
CA ALA A 142 -5.15 2.18 -3.19
C ALA A 142 -6.07 3.29 -3.70
N ILE A 143 -6.97 2.97 -4.63
CA ILE A 143 -7.94 3.91 -5.19
C ILE A 143 -9.34 3.38 -4.94
N GLY A 144 -10.09 4.06 -4.07
CA GLY A 144 -11.40 3.57 -3.63
C GLY A 144 -11.31 2.14 -3.08
N MET A 145 -12.08 1.24 -3.69
CA MET A 145 -12.13 -0.19 -3.33
C MET A 145 -11.03 -1.02 -4.01
N LYS A 146 -10.25 -0.43 -4.91
CA LYS A 146 -9.28 -1.17 -5.73
C LYS A 146 -7.86 -0.93 -5.26
N TRP A 147 -6.99 -1.92 -5.46
CA TRP A 147 -5.60 -1.83 -5.07
C TRP A 147 -4.64 -2.58 -6.00
N MET A 148 -3.40 -2.10 -6.06
CA MET A 148 -2.30 -2.73 -6.79
C MET A 148 -1.01 -2.70 -5.96
N PRO A 149 -0.37 -3.86 -5.73
CA PRO A 149 0.90 -3.94 -5.03
C PRO A 149 2.10 -3.81 -5.98
N PHE A 150 3.12 -3.12 -5.49
CA PHE A 150 4.42 -2.91 -6.08
C PHE A 150 5.51 -2.93 -5.00
N MET A 151 6.76 -2.87 -5.44
CA MET A 151 7.91 -2.66 -4.59
C MET A 151 8.70 -1.48 -5.14
N TRP A 152 9.09 -0.56 -4.26
CA TRP A 152 10.12 0.42 -4.54
C TRP A 152 11.49 -0.22 -4.25
N ASP A 153 12.33 -0.32 -5.26
CA ASP A 153 13.64 -0.97 -5.20
C ASP A 153 14.70 -0.07 -5.87
N PRO A 154 15.35 0.80 -5.08
CA PRO A 154 16.38 1.71 -5.61
C PRO A 154 17.69 0.99 -5.95
N PHE A 155 17.89 -0.25 -5.51
CA PHE A 155 19.14 -0.98 -5.70
C PHE A 155 19.17 -1.75 -7.02
N ASN A 156 18.02 -2.20 -7.49
CA ASN A 156 17.93 -3.02 -8.70
C ASN A 156 16.89 -2.43 -9.68
N PRO A 157 17.09 -1.19 -10.16
CA PRO A 157 16.18 -0.57 -11.12
C PRO A 157 16.18 -1.32 -12.45
N PHE A 158 15.04 -1.34 -13.13
CA PHE A 158 14.99 -1.77 -14.52
C PHE A 158 15.93 -0.93 -15.38
N PRO A 159 16.65 -1.55 -16.33
CA PRO A 159 17.41 -0.80 -17.33
C PRO A 159 16.51 0.17 -18.10
N ARG A 160 17.09 1.27 -18.60
CA ARG A 160 16.38 2.23 -19.43
C ARG A 160 15.74 1.53 -20.64
N GLY A 161 14.48 1.83 -20.94
CA GLY A 161 13.74 1.16 -22.02
C GLY A 161 13.10 -0.17 -21.61
N GLN A 162 13.24 -0.55 -20.34
CA GLN A 162 12.77 -1.82 -19.79
C GLN A 162 11.85 -1.66 -18.58
N GLY A 163 11.47 -0.41 -18.26
CA GLY A 163 10.54 -0.10 -17.19
C GLY A 163 9.12 -0.61 -17.48
N LEU A 164 8.28 -0.51 -16.45
CA LEU A 164 6.86 -0.79 -16.60
C LEU A 164 6.18 0.34 -17.39
N LYS A 165 5.13 0.00 -18.14
CA LYS A 165 4.24 0.96 -18.79
C LYS A 165 2.81 0.69 -18.37
N MET A 166 1.99 1.72 -18.26
CA MET A 166 0.58 1.58 -17.90
C MET A 166 -0.30 1.63 -19.14
N LEU A 167 -1.36 0.83 -19.20
CA LEU A 167 -2.38 0.93 -20.25
C LEU A 167 -3.23 2.19 -20.07
N LYS A 168 -3.54 2.85 -21.19
CA LYS A 168 -4.56 3.89 -21.34
C LYS A 168 -5.95 3.25 -21.47
N ASP A 169 -6.97 4.10 -21.41
CA ASP A 169 -8.37 3.71 -21.65
C ASP A 169 -8.61 3.03 -23.01
N ASN A 170 -7.80 3.38 -24.03
CA ASN A 170 -7.89 2.80 -25.37
C ASN A 170 -7.11 1.49 -25.54
N GLY A 171 -6.56 0.92 -24.46
CA GLY A 171 -5.78 -0.32 -24.46
C GLY A 171 -4.35 -0.19 -24.99
N GLN A 172 -3.91 1.02 -25.36
CA GLN A 172 -2.50 1.28 -25.72
C GLN A 172 -1.70 1.70 -24.49
N PRO A 173 -0.41 1.34 -24.37
CA PRO A 173 0.42 1.83 -23.30
C PRO A 173 0.68 3.34 -23.39
N TRP A 174 0.94 3.96 -22.26
CA TRP A 174 1.61 5.25 -22.18
C TRP A 174 3.01 5.19 -22.80
N ASP A 175 3.42 6.29 -23.42
CA ASP A 175 4.70 6.36 -24.13
C ASP A 175 5.86 6.42 -23.13
N ASP A 176 5.63 7.14 -22.02
CA ASP A 176 6.51 7.24 -20.87
C ASP A 176 6.55 5.94 -20.06
N GLU A 177 7.76 5.61 -19.61
CA GLU A 177 8.00 4.51 -18.68
C GLU A 177 7.84 5.01 -17.26
N ILE A 178 7.25 4.16 -16.43
CA ILE A 178 7.30 4.32 -14.98
C ILE A 178 8.76 4.20 -14.55
N ASP A 179 9.12 4.94 -13.51
CA ASP A 179 10.46 4.87 -12.89
C ASP A 179 10.89 3.41 -12.68
N GLY A 180 12.10 3.07 -13.16
CA GLY A 180 12.60 1.70 -13.17
C GLY A 180 12.76 1.07 -11.79
N ARG A 181 12.70 1.87 -10.71
CA ARG A 181 12.71 1.38 -9.32
C ARG A 181 11.36 0.85 -8.86
N ILE A 182 10.27 1.14 -9.58
CA ILE A 182 8.96 0.52 -9.33
C ILE A 182 8.96 -0.87 -9.96
N ARG A 183 8.77 -1.88 -9.12
CA ARG A 183 8.81 -3.28 -9.51
C ARG A 183 7.52 -4.01 -9.12
N PRO A 184 7.13 -5.03 -9.89
CA PRO A 184 6.12 -5.96 -9.43
C PRO A 184 6.59 -6.66 -8.15
N VAL A 185 5.69 -6.85 -7.17
CA VAL A 185 5.96 -7.74 -6.04
C VAL A 185 5.99 -9.18 -6.54
N ASN A 186 6.91 -10.00 -6.06
CA ASN A 186 6.88 -11.43 -6.36
C ASN A 186 5.74 -12.11 -5.57
N MET A 187 4.57 -12.17 -6.18
CA MET A 187 3.36 -12.75 -5.59
C MET A 187 2.59 -13.58 -6.63
N PRO A 188 1.90 -14.65 -6.22
CA PRO A 188 1.12 -15.46 -7.14
C PRO A 188 0.00 -14.63 -7.77
N ASN A 189 -0.30 -14.89 -9.04
CA ASN A 189 -1.42 -14.29 -9.77
C ASN A 189 -1.44 -12.75 -9.77
N GLN A 190 -0.28 -12.12 -9.98
CA GLN A 190 -0.16 -10.67 -10.13
C GLN A 190 -0.76 -10.18 -11.48
N ARG A 191 -2.07 -10.34 -11.62
CA ARG A 191 -2.81 -10.20 -12.88
C ARG A 191 -2.81 -8.78 -13.46
N HIS A 192 -2.57 -7.77 -12.63
CA HIS A 192 -2.47 -6.37 -13.05
C HIS A 192 -1.17 -6.06 -13.78
N VAL A 193 -0.18 -6.96 -13.75
CA VAL A 193 1.06 -6.83 -14.53
C VAL A 193 1.16 -8.00 -15.51
N ASN A 194 1.09 -7.71 -16.80
CA ASN A 194 1.32 -8.69 -17.87
C ASN A 194 2.62 -8.35 -18.60
N GLY A 195 3.69 -9.10 -18.34
CA GLY A 195 5.02 -8.77 -18.80
C GLY A 195 5.50 -7.45 -18.19
N ARG A 196 5.55 -6.38 -19.00
CA ARG A 196 5.92 -5.01 -18.57
C ARG A 196 4.75 -4.03 -18.60
N ILE A 197 3.54 -4.53 -18.85
CA ILE A 197 2.35 -3.72 -19.00
C ILE A 197 1.50 -3.82 -17.74
N ILE A 198 1.18 -2.67 -17.15
CA ILE A 198 0.24 -2.54 -16.05
C ILE A 198 -1.16 -2.33 -16.63
N ASP A 199 -2.04 -3.29 -16.40
CA ASP A 199 -3.46 -3.23 -16.74
C ASP A 199 -4.28 -2.89 -15.48
N THR A 200 -4.72 -1.64 -15.40
CA THR A 200 -5.45 -1.09 -14.25
C THR A 200 -6.86 -1.67 -14.10
N THR A 201 -7.43 -2.22 -15.17
CA THR A 201 -8.75 -2.90 -15.12
C THR A 201 -8.69 -4.20 -14.32
N ARG A 202 -7.48 -4.74 -14.13
CA ARG A 202 -7.21 -5.96 -13.38
C ARG A 202 -6.76 -5.70 -11.94
N ALA A 203 -6.86 -4.47 -11.46
CA ALA A 203 -6.61 -4.15 -10.05
C ALA A 203 -7.44 -5.06 -9.13
N PHE A 204 -6.87 -5.41 -7.98
CA PHE A 204 -7.56 -6.22 -6.99
C PHE A 204 -8.63 -5.40 -6.27
N THR A 205 -9.60 -6.05 -5.65
CA THR A 205 -10.74 -5.42 -4.96
C THR A 205 -10.78 -5.77 -3.48
N LEU A 206 -11.31 -4.86 -2.66
CA LEU A 206 -11.62 -5.07 -1.25
C LEU A 206 -13.06 -5.56 -1.02
N ASN A 207 -13.81 -5.87 -2.08
CA ASN A 207 -15.19 -6.32 -1.96
C ASN A 207 -15.23 -7.71 -1.30
N TYR A 208 -15.80 -7.78 -0.10
CA TYR A 208 -15.92 -9.00 0.69
C TYR A 208 -17.37 -9.48 0.85
N TRP A 209 -18.34 -8.81 0.23
CA TRP A 209 -19.77 -9.12 0.38
C TRP A 209 -20.42 -9.67 -0.88
N ASP A 210 -19.84 -9.46 -2.07
CA ASP A 210 -20.36 -10.06 -3.29
C ASP A 210 -20.17 -11.58 -3.23
N ALA A 211 -21.29 -12.30 -3.32
CA ALA A 211 -21.35 -13.74 -3.21
C ALA A 211 -21.86 -14.40 -4.51
N ASP A 212 -21.32 -15.58 -4.82
CA ASP A 212 -21.81 -16.41 -5.92
C ASP A 212 -23.17 -17.06 -5.58
N ALA A 213 -23.71 -17.84 -6.50
CA ALA A 213 -24.99 -18.54 -6.31
C ALA A 213 -24.99 -19.52 -5.11
N ASN A 214 -23.82 -19.90 -4.60
CA ASN A 214 -23.65 -20.81 -3.47
C ASN A 214 -23.36 -20.06 -2.15
N GLY A 215 -23.33 -18.73 -2.17
CA GLY A 215 -23.01 -17.90 -1.00
C GLY A 215 -21.51 -17.75 -0.74
N ASN A 216 -20.64 -18.16 -1.66
CA ASN A 216 -19.19 -17.97 -1.50
C ASN A 216 -18.78 -16.57 -1.94
N ILE A 217 -17.91 -15.91 -1.18
CA ILE A 217 -17.37 -14.59 -1.54
C ILE A 217 -16.59 -14.69 -2.85
N ILE A 218 -17.04 -13.98 -3.89
CA ILE A 218 -16.49 -14.05 -5.26
C ILE A 218 -15.02 -13.61 -5.30
N HIS A 219 -14.65 -12.62 -4.47
CA HIS A 219 -13.32 -12.03 -4.46
C HIS A 219 -12.45 -12.52 -3.30
N LEU A 220 -12.80 -13.64 -2.65
CA LEU A 220 -12.07 -14.15 -1.49
C LEU A 220 -10.57 -14.33 -1.76
N ALA A 221 -10.21 -14.84 -2.95
CA ALA A 221 -8.81 -15.03 -3.33
C ALA A 221 -8.01 -13.72 -3.38
N GLU A 222 -8.65 -12.59 -3.73
CA GLU A 222 -8.01 -11.28 -3.77
C GLU A 222 -7.78 -10.74 -2.35
N LEU A 223 -8.74 -10.94 -1.45
CA LEU A 223 -8.61 -10.58 -0.05
C LEU A 223 -7.50 -11.38 0.62
N GLN A 224 -7.49 -12.71 0.44
CA GLN A 224 -6.45 -13.59 0.95
C GLN A 224 -5.06 -13.27 0.38
N LEU A 225 -4.99 -12.79 -0.87
CA LEU A 225 -3.74 -12.35 -1.47
C LEU A 225 -3.17 -11.12 -0.76
N LEU A 226 -4.01 -10.20 -0.31
CA LEU A 226 -3.59 -9.05 0.50
C LEU A 226 -3.07 -9.49 1.87
N GLU A 227 -3.75 -10.44 2.53
CA GLU A 227 -3.29 -11.02 3.80
C GLU A 227 -1.94 -11.73 3.63
N ALA A 228 -1.78 -12.51 2.56
CA ALA A 228 -0.52 -13.19 2.23
C ALA A 228 0.61 -12.18 1.97
N LEU A 229 0.32 -11.05 1.31
CA LEU A 229 1.27 -9.96 1.13
C LEU A 229 1.71 -9.38 2.48
N PHE A 230 0.77 -9.06 3.38
CA PHE A 230 1.13 -8.54 4.71
C PHE A 230 1.95 -9.53 5.53
N ASN A 231 1.57 -10.80 5.53
CA ASN A 231 2.34 -11.86 6.19
C ASN A 231 3.75 -11.99 5.58
N ASN A 232 3.90 -11.87 4.25
CA ASN A 232 5.22 -11.86 3.61
C ASN A 232 6.06 -10.67 4.05
N ILE A 233 5.48 -9.47 4.10
CA ILE A 233 6.15 -8.26 4.56
C ILE A 233 6.59 -8.45 6.02
N GLN A 234 5.70 -8.89 6.90
CA GLN A 234 6.00 -9.11 8.32
C GLN A 234 7.14 -10.12 8.52
N GLY A 235 7.20 -11.18 7.71
CA GLY A 235 8.22 -12.22 7.79
C GLY A 235 9.59 -11.85 7.21
N ARG A 236 9.75 -10.67 6.59
CA ARG A 236 11.03 -10.22 6.03
C ARG A 236 11.94 -9.58 7.08
N ILE A 237 13.24 -9.71 6.84
CA ILE A 237 14.27 -9.00 7.62
C ILE A 237 14.51 -7.65 6.96
N PHE A 238 14.35 -6.58 7.73
CA PHE A 238 14.59 -5.22 7.29
C PHE A 238 15.80 -4.63 8.03
N ASN A 239 16.88 -4.32 7.29
CA ASN A 239 18.10 -3.71 7.82
C ASN A 239 18.11 -2.17 7.72
N GLY A 240 18.80 -1.49 8.63
CA GLY A 240 18.91 -0.03 8.60
C GLY A 240 17.73 0.71 9.25
N ALA A 241 17.77 2.04 9.18
CA ALA A 241 16.83 2.95 9.85
C ALA A 241 16.20 3.93 8.85
N ASN A 242 15.14 4.61 9.26
CA ASN A 242 14.70 5.85 8.65
C ASN A 242 15.77 6.93 8.81
N PRO A 243 16.05 7.74 7.77
CA PRO A 243 16.91 8.91 7.89
C PRO A 243 16.32 9.78 8.99
N ALA A 244 17.21 10.33 9.82
CA ALA A 244 16.84 10.89 11.11
C ALA A 244 15.87 12.09 11.06
N ASN A 245 15.55 12.64 9.89
CA ASN A 245 14.63 13.77 9.76
C ASN A 245 13.92 13.78 8.40
N PHE A 246 12.60 13.91 8.45
CA PHE A 246 11.80 14.81 7.62
C PHE A 246 10.79 15.51 8.53
#